data_AF-A0A7C2XK22-F1
#
_entry.id   AF-A0A7C2XK22-F1
#
_cell.length_a   1.000
_cell.length_b   1.000
_cell.length_c   1.000
_cell.angle_alpha   90.00
_cell.angle_beta   90.00
_cell.angle_gamma   90.00
#
_symmetry.space_group_name_H-M   'P 1'
#
loop_
_entity.id
_entity.type
_entity.pdbx_description
1 polymer ?
#
loop_
_entity_poly.entity_id
_entity_poly.type
_entity_poly.pdbx_seq_one_letter_code
_entity_poly.pdbx_strand_id
1 'polypeptide(L)'
;GFLEGANIWAWKAARDIQVWGKERAATAAPPERPYTDYYYPLEEREVFPIARESVASAVEDLIARGVGTLAPRAHQRVQGRGFWRNGAWTVILTRTLATHEAEEATLPVGRTRAVAFAVWDGAKGDRGARKSITGWVRLRLWPTEVPASAAGQ
;
A
#
# COMPACT_ATOMS: atom_id res chain seq x y z
N GLY A 1 -4.83 -13.94 18.77
CA GLY A 1 -6.17 -14.30 18.23
C GLY A 1 -6.78 -13.10 17.53
N PHE A 2 -7.91 -13.23 16.83
CA PHE A 2 -8.56 -12.13 16.06
C PHE A 2 -8.82 -10.82 16.86
N LEU A 3 -8.63 -10.83 18.18
CA LEU A 3 -8.81 -9.70 19.10
C LEU A 3 -7.65 -8.69 19.14
N GLU A 4 -6.43 -9.05 18.71
CA GLU A 4 -5.29 -8.09 18.74
C GLU A 4 -5.38 -7.02 17.63
N GLY A 5 -6.24 -7.24 16.63
CA GLY A 5 -6.34 -6.38 15.45
C GLY A 5 -5.24 -6.63 14.42
N ALA A 6 -5.51 -6.26 13.16
CA ALA A 6 -4.59 -6.38 12.04
C ALA A 6 -4.32 -5.00 11.44
N ASN A 7 -3.05 -4.60 11.41
CA ASN A 7 -2.63 -3.44 10.67
C ASN A 7 -2.50 -3.81 9.19
N ILE A 8 -3.24 -3.11 8.33
CA ILE A 8 -3.38 -3.39 6.91
C ILE A 8 -2.80 -2.20 6.14
N TRP A 9 -1.93 -2.49 5.18
CA TRP A 9 -1.39 -1.49 4.26
C TRP A 9 -1.97 -1.74 2.88
N ALA A 10 -2.86 -0.85 2.43
CA ALA A 10 -3.60 -1.02 1.19
C ALA A 10 -3.15 0.00 0.14
N TRP A 11 -2.25 -0.42 -0.75
CA TRP A 11 -1.87 0.37 -1.92
C TRP A 11 -2.97 0.33 -2.98
N LYS A 12 -3.24 1.47 -3.63
CA LYS A 12 -4.20 1.58 -4.74
C LYS A 12 -3.59 2.31 -5.92
N ALA A 13 -3.74 1.75 -7.11
CA ALA A 13 -3.21 2.35 -8.34
C ALA A 13 -3.78 3.76 -8.63
N ALA A 14 -5.06 3.99 -8.34
CA ALA A 14 -5.67 5.32 -8.49
C ALA A 14 -5.06 6.35 -7.53
N ARG A 15 -4.77 5.97 -6.26
CA ARG A 15 -4.07 6.85 -5.31
C ARG A 15 -2.61 7.09 -5.70
N ASP A 16 -1.94 6.08 -6.23
CA ASP A 16 -0.57 6.19 -6.73
C ASP A 16 -0.45 7.28 -7.80
N ILE A 17 -1.43 7.36 -8.70
CA ILE A 17 -1.50 8.42 -9.72
C ILE A 17 -1.72 9.80 -9.07
N GLN A 18 -2.53 9.91 -8.02
CA GLN A 18 -2.75 11.17 -7.32
C GLN A 18 -1.47 11.69 -6.63
N VAL A 19 -0.70 10.79 -6.01
CA VAL A 19 0.52 11.15 -5.27
C VAL A 19 1.71 11.36 -6.21
N TRP A 20 1.95 10.43 -7.15
CA TRP A 20 3.16 10.39 -7.99
C TRP A 20 2.92 10.80 -9.44
N GLY A 21 1.69 11.13 -9.85
CA GLY A 21 1.33 11.38 -11.24
C GLY A 21 2.13 12.50 -11.92
N LYS A 22 2.50 13.55 -11.17
CA LYS A 22 3.34 14.65 -11.68
C LYS A 22 4.76 14.18 -12.02
N GLU A 23 5.37 13.36 -11.17
CA GLU A 23 6.67 12.73 -11.46
C GLU A 23 6.58 11.73 -12.60
N ARG A 24 5.47 10.99 -12.68
CA ARG A 24 5.25 9.97 -13.72
C ARG A 24 5.12 10.60 -15.11
N ALA A 25 4.46 11.76 -15.22
CA ALA A 25 4.34 12.51 -16.47
C ALA A 25 5.67 13.05 -17.00
N ALA A 26 6.68 13.23 -16.14
CA ALA A 26 8.02 13.66 -16.54
C ALA A 26 8.88 12.54 -17.17
N THR A 27 8.43 11.27 -17.10
CA THR A 27 9.16 10.11 -17.64
C THR A 27 8.47 9.64 -18.93
N ALA A 28 9.10 9.87 -20.09
CA ALA A 28 8.52 9.93 -21.43
C ALA A 28 8.04 8.60 -22.09
N ALA A 29 7.39 7.68 -21.36
CA ALA A 29 6.76 6.50 -21.95
C ALA A 29 5.24 6.51 -21.72
N PRO A 30 4.40 6.37 -22.77
CA PRO A 30 2.97 6.22 -22.59
C PRO A 30 2.71 4.94 -21.79
N PRO A 31 1.94 4.99 -20.69
CA PRO A 31 1.70 3.79 -19.91
C PRO A 31 0.90 2.79 -20.76
N GLU A 32 1.34 1.53 -20.80
CA GLU A 32 0.41 0.41 -20.95
C GLU A 32 -0.66 0.65 -19.90
N ARG A 33 -1.86 1.11 -20.27
CA ARG A 33 -2.89 1.54 -19.32
C ARG A 33 -3.38 0.32 -18.55
N PRO A 34 -2.95 0.06 -17.30
CA PRO A 34 -3.58 -0.97 -16.52
C PRO A 34 -4.92 -0.41 -16.04
N TYR A 35 -5.97 -1.21 -16.10
CA TYR A 35 -7.28 -0.85 -15.57
C TYR A 35 -7.15 -0.58 -14.06
N THR A 36 -7.11 0.70 -13.68
CA THR A 36 -7.23 1.15 -12.29
C THR A 36 -8.72 1.35 -12.01
N ASP A 37 -9.15 1.16 -10.76
CA ASP A 37 -10.53 1.32 -10.28
C ASP A 37 -11.39 2.32 -11.08
N TYR A 38 -12.67 1.94 -11.29
CA TYR A 38 -13.71 2.61 -12.09
C TYR A 38 -13.40 4.08 -12.45
N TYR A 39 -12.87 4.30 -13.65
CA TYR A 39 -12.71 5.64 -14.23
C TYR A 39 -14.10 6.23 -14.43
N TYR A 40 -14.48 7.23 -13.64
CA TYR A 40 -15.72 7.97 -13.85
C TYR A 40 -15.50 8.92 -15.04
N PRO A 41 -16.02 8.62 -16.24
CA PRO A 41 -15.58 9.29 -17.48
C PRO A 41 -15.98 10.76 -17.58
N LEU A 42 -16.81 11.22 -16.65
CA LEU A 42 -17.34 12.57 -16.57
C LEU A 42 -16.61 13.41 -15.51
N GLU A 43 -15.65 12.87 -14.75
CA GLU A 43 -14.91 13.63 -13.73
C GLU A 43 -14.21 14.87 -14.31
N GLU A 44 -13.70 14.78 -15.54
CA GLU A 44 -13.05 15.89 -16.24
C GLU A 44 -14.04 16.93 -16.80
N ARG A 45 -15.32 16.57 -16.88
CA ARG A 45 -16.42 17.38 -17.43
C ARG A 45 -17.46 17.77 -16.39
N GLU A 46 -17.27 17.39 -15.13
CA GLU A 46 -18.21 17.70 -14.07
C GLU A 46 -18.13 19.18 -13.71
N VAL A 47 -19.29 19.84 -13.81
CA VAL A 47 -19.46 21.26 -13.49
C VAL A 47 -19.62 21.46 -11.98
N PHE A 48 -19.94 20.38 -11.25
CA PHE A 48 -20.04 20.41 -9.79
C PHE A 48 -18.66 20.23 -9.16
N PRO A 49 -18.31 21.04 -8.14
CA PRO A 49 -17.08 20.83 -7.39
C PRO A 49 -17.15 19.49 -6.67
N ILE A 50 -16.37 18.51 -7.13
CA ILE A 50 -16.15 17.26 -6.43
C ILE A 50 -15.11 17.50 -5.34
N ALA A 51 -15.41 17.12 -4.11
CA ALA A 51 -14.41 17.09 -3.06
C ALA A 51 -13.32 16.08 -3.43
N ARG A 52 -12.10 16.57 -3.70
CA ARG A 52 -10.91 15.73 -3.86
C ARG A 52 -10.19 15.69 -2.53
N GLU A 53 -10.16 14.51 -1.91
CA GLU A 53 -9.34 14.28 -0.72
C GLU A 53 -7.86 14.33 -1.14
N SER A 54 -7.09 15.23 -0.54
CA SER A 54 -5.64 15.24 -0.73
C SER A 54 -5.05 14.05 0.03
N VAL A 55 -4.48 13.09 -0.71
CA VAL A 55 -3.87 11.90 -0.14
C VAL A 55 -2.37 12.11 0.06
N ALA A 56 -1.88 11.90 1.28
CA ALA A 56 -0.46 12.05 1.62
C ALA A 56 0.40 10.82 1.26
N SER A 57 -0.23 9.71 0.85
CA SER A 57 0.44 8.47 0.47
C SER A 57 -0.43 7.68 -0.52
N ALA A 58 0.22 6.91 -1.40
CA ALA A 58 -0.44 5.98 -2.30
C ALA A 58 -1.03 4.74 -1.57
N VAL A 59 -0.69 4.59 -0.29
CA VAL A 59 -1.07 3.47 0.58
C VAL A 59 -2.01 3.98 1.65
N GLU A 60 -3.07 3.24 1.96
CA GLU A 60 -3.84 3.47 3.19
C GLU A 60 -3.23 2.68 4.34
N ASP A 61 -2.92 3.36 5.44
CA ASP A 61 -2.61 2.73 6.72
C ASP A 61 -3.91 2.52 7.50
N LEU A 62 -4.32 1.26 7.61
CA LEU A 62 -5.62 0.84 8.15
C LEU A 62 -5.44 -0.09 9.35
N ILE A 63 -6.44 -0.14 10.20
CA ILE A 63 -6.57 -1.09 11.31
C ILE A 63 -7.91 -1.83 11.20
N ALA A 64 -7.91 -3.11 11.51
CA ALA A 64 -9.14 -3.91 11.62
C ALA A 64 -9.09 -4.80 12.87
N ARG A 65 -10.08 -4.67 13.75
CA ARG A 65 -10.29 -5.49 14.96
C ARG A 65 -11.46 -6.46 14.77
N GLY A 66 -11.44 -7.20 13.67
CA GLY A 66 -12.51 -8.12 13.28
C GLY A 66 -13.18 -7.75 11.96
N VAL A 67 -14.28 -8.45 11.66
CA VAL A 67 -15.04 -8.23 10.42
C VAL A 67 -15.82 -6.93 10.53
N GLY A 68 -15.74 -6.09 9.49
CA GLY A 68 -16.51 -4.84 9.40
C GLY A 68 -15.94 -3.66 10.21
N THR A 69 -14.83 -3.84 10.92
CA THR A 69 -14.23 -2.79 11.76
C THR A 69 -13.05 -2.08 11.08
N LEU A 70 -12.99 -2.09 9.74
CA LEU A 70 -11.87 -1.50 9.01
C LEU A 70 -11.93 0.02 9.14
N ALA A 71 -10.88 0.62 9.68
CA ALA A 71 -10.79 2.06 9.88
C ALA A 71 -9.41 2.58 9.50
N PRO A 72 -9.29 3.84 9.02
CA PRO A 72 -8.00 4.49 8.86
C PRO A 72 -7.32 4.68 10.22
N ARG A 73 -6.00 4.57 10.23
CA ARG A 73 -5.20 4.95 11.39
C ARG A 73 -5.11 6.47 11.50
N ALA A 74 -4.92 6.96 12.73
CA ALA A 74 -4.80 8.40 12.99
C ALA A 74 -3.57 9.02 12.29
N HIS A 75 -2.49 8.26 12.14
CA HIS A 75 -1.26 8.73 11.50
C HIS A 75 -0.85 7.81 10.36
N GLN A 76 -0.73 8.39 9.16
CA GLN A 76 -0.16 7.73 7.99
C GLN A 76 1.35 7.51 8.17
N ARG A 77 1.78 6.26 8.35
CA ARG A 77 3.20 5.89 8.50
C ARG A 77 3.77 5.13 7.31
N VAL A 78 2.92 4.71 6.38
CA VAL A 78 3.31 3.86 5.26
C VAL A 78 3.28 4.67 3.98
N GLN A 79 4.41 4.67 3.30
CA GLN A 79 4.53 5.19 1.94
C GLN A 79 4.56 4.02 0.97
N GLY A 80 4.21 4.29 -0.28
CA GLY A 80 4.36 3.28 -1.32
C GLY A 80 4.31 3.85 -2.71
N ARG A 81 4.78 3.02 -3.65
CA ARG A 81 4.81 3.34 -5.06
C ARG A 81 4.61 2.07 -5.89
N GLY A 82 3.79 2.17 -6.92
CA GLY A 82 3.53 1.10 -7.86
C GLY A 82 4.13 1.37 -9.25
N PHE A 83 4.66 0.32 -9.85
CA PHE A 83 5.15 0.32 -11.22
C PHE A 83 4.45 -0.79 -11.99
N TRP A 84 3.92 -0.46 -13.16
CA TRP A 84 3.36 -1.45 -14.07
C TRP A 84 4.34 -1.68 -15.21
N ARG A 85 4.74 -2.94 -15.43
CA ARG A 85 5.63 -3.33 -16.52
C ARG A 85 5.37 -4.77 -16.91
N ASN A 86 5.28 -5.05 -18.22
CA ASN A 86 5.18 -6.40 -18.77
C ASN A 86 4.02 -7.22 -18.16
N GLY A 87 2.84 -6.61 -18.00
CA GLY A 87 1.67 -7.32 -17.47
C GLY A 87 1.65 -7.54 -15.96
N ALA A 88 2.58 -6.94 -15.20
CA ALA A 88 2.65 -7.10 -13.74
C ALA A 88 2.80 -5.77 -13.00
N TRP A 89 2.22 -5.72 -11.80
CA TRP A 89 2.46 -4.67 -10.82
C TRP A 89 3.63 -5.02 -9.92
N THR A 90 4.58 -4.10 -9.78
CA THR A 90 5.58 -4.08 -8.71
C THR A 90 5.21 -2.97 -7.74
N VAL A 91 4.86 -3.34 -6.51
CA VAL A 91 4.50 -2.38 -5.46
C VAL A 91 5.55 -2.42 -4.36
N ILE A 92 6.11 -1.26 -4.04
CA ILE A 92 7.04 -1.07 -2.95
C ILE A 92 6.30 -0.37 -1.82
N LEU A 93 6.35 -0.95 -0.62
CA LEU A 93 5.81 -0.36 0.61
C LEU A 93 6.97 -0.07 1.56
N THR A 94 6.99 1.13 2.10
CA THR A 94 8.08 1.61 2.97
C THR A 94 7.51 2.19 4.24
N ARG A 95 8.10 1.81 5.38
CA ARG A 95 7.82 2.40 6.70
C ARG A 95 9.06 2.29 7.59
N THR A 96 9.09 3.09 8.65
CA THR A 96 10.06 2.93 9.74
C THR A 96 9.76 1.65 10.54
N LEU A 97 10.81 0.99 11.05
CA LEU A 97 10.67 -0.16 11.94
C LEU A 97 10.34 0.23 13.39
N ALA A 98 10.69 1.47 13.78
CA ALA A 98 10.30 2.02 15.07
C ALA A 98 8.78 2.19 15.10
N THR A 99 8.16 1.60 16.12
CA THR A 99 6.73 1.75 16.37
C THR A 99 6.49 2.86 17.37
N HIS A 100 5.52 3.72 17.08
CA HIS A 100 5.21 4.89 17.89
C HIS A 100 3.87 4.78 18.63
N GLU A 101 3.02 3.83 18.23
CA GLU A 101 1.66 3.67 18.74
C GLU A 101 1.32 2.21 19.04
N ALA A 102 0.42 2.00 19.99
CA ALA A 102 0.01 0.66 20.42
C ALA A 102 -0.67 -0.17 19.31
N GLU A 103 -1.31 0.47 18.33
CA GLU A 103 -2.04 -0.21 17.25
C GLU A 103 -1.17 -0.45 16.00
N GLU A 104 0.07 0.01 16.01
CA GLU A 104 1.00 -0.16 14.91
C GLU A 104 1.61 -1.56 14.94
N ALA A 105 1.63 -2.27 13.80
CA ALA A 105 2.29 -3.56 13.75
C ALA A 105 3.78 -3.40 14.09
N THR A 106 4.24 -4.13 15.11
CA THR A 106 5.66 -4.18 15.48
C THR A 106 6.40 -5.18 14.60
N LEU A 107 7.47 -4.73 13.93
CA LEU A 107 8.35 -5.58 13.12
C LEU A 107 9.77 -5.66 13.72
N PRO A 108 9.94 -6.27 14.91
CA PRO A 108 11.24 -6.37 15.54
C PRO A 108 12.19 -7.26 14.74
N VAL A 109 13.40 -6.75 14.50
CA VAL A 109 14.49 -7.50 13.87
C VAL A 109 14.77 -8.79 14.66
N GLY A 110 15.02 -9.87 13.93
CA GLY A 110 15.32 -11.19 14.48
C GLY A 110 14.09 -12.00 14.91
N ARG A 111 12.91 -11.36 15.08
CA ARG A 111 11.66 -12.05 15.45
C ARG A 111 10.79 -12.32 14.22
N THR A 112 9.93 -13.32 14.36
CA THR A 112 8.96 -13.68 13.32
C THR A 112 7.61 -13.01 13.58
N ARG A 113 6.98 -12.51 12.52
CA ARG A 113 5.63 -11.96 12.50
C ARG A 113 4.78 -12.67 11.45
N ALA A 114 3.49 -12.79 11.72
CA ALA A 114 2.54 -13.29 10.75
C ALA A 114 2.13 -12.15 9.82
N VAL A 115 2.17 -12.38 8.51
CA VAL A 115 1.66 -11.46 7.49
C VAL A 115 0.78 -12.21 6.51
N ALA A 116 -0.12 -11.52 5.85
CA ALA A 116 -0.93 -12.06 4.76
C ALA A 116 -1.04 -11.00 3.68
N PHE A 117 -1.21 -11.44 2.44
CA PHE A 117 -1.34 -10.57 1.29
C PHE A 117 -2.73 -10.71 0.68
N ALA A 118 -3.25 -9.60 0.18
CA ALA A 118 -4.50 -9.56 -0.54
C ALA A 118 -4.30 -8.79 -1.85
N VAL A 119 -4.87 -9.30 -2.94
CA VAL A 119 -4.78 -8.70 -4.28
C VAL A 119 -6.19 -8.55 -4.84
N TRP A 120 -6.43 -7.39 -5.43
CA TRP A 120 -7.65 -7.05 -6.14
C TRP A 120 -7.33 -6.92 -7.62
N ASP A 121 -7.89 -7.80 -8.45
CA ASP A 121 -7.83 -7.67 -9.90
C ASP A 121 -8.99 -6.80 -10.39
N GLY A 122 -8.73 -5.51 -10.58
CA GLY A 122 -9.73 -4.56 -11.04
C GLY A 122 -10.34 -4.94 -12.39
N ALA A 123 -9.59 -5.58 -13.28
CA ALA A 123 -10.10 -6.03 -14.58
C ALA A 123 -11.13 -7.15 -14.46
N LYS A 124 -11.10 -7.92 -13.36
CA LYS A 124 -12.12 -8.91 -13.00
C LYS A 124 -13.24 -8.34 -12.12
N GLY A 125 -13.20 -7.04 -11.83
CA GLY A 125 -14.17 -6.37 -10.96
C GLY A 125 -14.02 -6.72 -9.48
N ASP A 126 -12.83 -7.12 -9.05
CA ASP A 126 -12.49 -7.26 -7.63
C ASP A 126 -12.51 -5.89 -6.96
N ARG A 127 -13.19 -5.79 -5.82
CA ARG A 127 -13.32 -4.57 -5.01
C ARG A 127 -13.82 -4.91 -3.62
N GLY A 128 -13.46 -4.09 -2.64
CA GLY A 128 -13.90 -4.26 -1.25
C GLY A 128 -13.53 -5.66 -0.71
N ALA A 129 -14.52 -6.45 -0.33
CA ALA A 129 -14.30 -7.81 0.18
C ALA A 129 -14.00 -8.87 -0.91
N ARG A 130 -14.27 -8.57 -2.19
CA ARG A 130 -13.96 -9.46 -3.32
C ARG A 130 -12.50 -9.28 -3.72
N LYS A 131 -11.67 -10.27 -3.38
CA LYS A 131 -10.21 -10.25 -3.54
C LYS A 131 -9.66 -11.66 -3.40
N SER A 132 -8.45 -11.86 -3.92
CA SER A 132 -7.65 -13.06 -3.60
C SER A 132 -6.80 -12.79 -2.35
N ILE A 133 -6.72 -13.77 -1.44
CA ILE A 133 -5.93 -13.67 -0.21
C ILE A 133 -4.99 -14.86 -0.06
N THR A 134 -3.84 -14.64 0.57
CA THR A 134 -2.98 -15.72 1.04
C THR A 134 -3.43 -16.19 2.43
N GLY A 135 -3.00 -17.40 2.82
CA GLY A 135 -2.92 -17.74 4.24
C GLY A 135 -1.88 -16.87 4.98
N TRP A 136 -1.81 -17.03 6.30
CA TRP A 136 -0.76 -16.39 7.09
C TRP A 136 0.60 -16.99 6.77
N VAL A 137 1.56 -16.14 6.42
CA VAL A 137 2.96 -16.49 6.20
C VAL A 137 3.85 -15.86 7.25
N ARG A 138 5.04 -16.42 7.45
CA ARG A 138 6.01 -15.96 8.44
C ARG A 138 6.98 -14.96 7.81
N LEU A 139 6.92 -13.72 8.27
CA LEU A 139 7.90 -12.67 7.96
C LEU A 139 8.95 -12.61 9.08
N ARG A 140 10.23 -12.73 8.72
CA ARG A 140 11.36 -12.50 9.64
C ARG A 140 12.28 -11.45 9.03
N LEU A 141 12.56 -10.40 9.78
CA LEU A 141 13.55 -9.40 9.40
C LEU A 141 14.91 -9.80 9.95
N TRP A 142 15.92 -9.79 9.08
CA TRP A 142 17.30 -10.00 9.48
C TRP A 142 17.97 -8.66 9.73
N PRO A 143 18.97 -8.59 10.63
CA PRO A 143 19.81 -7.41 10.73
C PRO A 143 20.43 -7.11 9.37
N THR A 144 20.48 -5.85 8.98
CA THR A 144 21.30 -5.46 7.83
C THR A 144 22.74 -5.78 8.19
N GLU A 145 23.39 -6.69 7.45
CA GLU A 145 24.84 -6.76 7.51
C GLU A 145 25.37 -5.40 7.10
N VAL A 146 26.13 -4.74 7.97
CA VAL A 146 26.91 -3.58 7.56
C VAL A 146 27.90 -4.12 6.52
N PRO A 147 27.84 -3.69 5.24
CA PRO A 147 28.79 -4.18 4.26
C PRO A 147 30.20 -3.90 4.78
N ALA A 148 31.08 -4.92 4.74
CA ALA A 148 32.42 -4.88 5.30
C ALA A 148 33.29 -3.70 4.80
N SER A 149 32.89 -3.05 3.70
CA SER A 149 33.54 -1.84 3.17
C SER A 149 33.32 -0.58 4.01
N ALA A 150 32.44 -0.59 5.02
CA ALA A 150 32.18 0.57 5.89
C ALA A 150 32.86 0.47 7.27
N ALA A 151 33.57 -0.63 7.56
CA ALA A 151 34.24 -0.88 8.84
C ALA A 151 35.77 -0.65 8.79
N GLY A 152 36.26 0.10 7.80
CA GLY A 152 37.68 0.39 7.65
C GLY A 152 37.94 1.70 6.92
N GLN A 153 38.02 2.78 7.67
CA GLN A 153 39.14 3.73 7.72
C GLN A 153 39.03 4.57 9.00
#